data_AF-A0A7T8K7G1-F1
#
_entry.id   AF-A0A7T8K7G1-F1
#
_cell.length_a   1.000
_cell.length_b   1.000
_cell.length_c   1.000
_cell.angle_alpha   90.00
_cell.angle_beta   90.00
_cell.angle_gamma   90.00
#
_symmetry.space_group_name_H-M   'P 1'
#
loop_
_entity.id
_entity.type
_entity.pdbx_description
1 polymer ?
#
loop_
_entity_poly.entity_id
_entity_poly.type
_entity_poly.pdbx_seq_one_letter_code
_entity_poly.pdbx_strand_id
1 'polypeptide(L)' 'TGPYVEKIFRDELNVDPAASFMKTNILPDFGGEHPDPNLTYAKDLVEAMKGGDFDFGAAFDGDGDRNMILGAKAFF' A
#
# COMPACT_ATOMS: atom_id res chain seq x y z
N THR A 1 7.45 6.50 1.26
CA THR A 1 7.02 6.22 -0.14
C THR A 1 5.77 6.98 -0.62
N GLY A 2 4.86 7.44 0.25
CA GLY A 2 3.56 8.02 -0.14
C GLY A 2 3.52 9.10 -1.24
N PRO A 3 4.35 10.17 -1.21
CA PRO A 3 4.32 11.20 -2.26
C PRO A 3 4.66 10.69 -3.66
N TYR A 4 5.46 9.62 -3.76
CA TYR A 4 5.77 8.98 -5.04
C TYR A 4 4.57 8.24 -5.59
N VAL A 5 3.77 7.60 -4.72
CA VAL A 5 2.53 6.94 -5.13
C VAL A 5 1.56 7.96 -5.74
N GLU A 6 1.41 9.12 -5.09
CA GLU A 6 0.54 10.17 -5.60
C GLU A 6 1.04 10.75 -6.92
N LYS A 7 2.32 11.12 -7.03
CA LYS A 7 2.82 11.64 -8.31
C LYS A 7 2.74 10.63 -9.44
N ILE A 8 3.21 9.40 -9.21
CA ILE A 8 3.32 8.42 -10.29
C ILE A 8 1.96 7.81 -10.62
N PHE A 9 1.25 7.25 -9.64
CA PHE A 9 0.02 6.53 -9.94
C PHE A 9 -1.14 7.47 -10.22
N ARG A 10 -1.29 8.56 -9.47
CA ARG A 10 -2.39 9.50 -9.70
C ARG A 10 -2.07 10.47 -10.83
N ASP A 11 -0.98 11.23 -10.75
CA ASP A 11 -0.77 12.33 -11.70
C ASP A 11 -0.32 11.83 -13.08
N GLU A 12 0.58 10.83 -13.14
CA GLU A 12 1.08 10.32 -14.42
C GLU A 12 0.22 9.17 -15.00
N LEU A 13 -0.23 8.23 -14.15
CA LEU A 13 -0.96 7.04 -14.59
C LEU A 13 -2.49 7.12 -14.42
N ASN A 14 -3.02 8.22 -13.88
CA ASN A 14 -4.46 8.48 -13.72
C ASN A 14 -5.22 7.43 -12.90
N VAL A 15 -4.56 6.82 -11.91
CA VAL A 15 -5.20 5.93 -10.93
C VAL A 15 -6.03 6.76 -9.97
N ASP A 16 -7.28 6.36 -9.73
CA ASP A 16 -8.16 7.00 -8.75
C ASP A 16 -7.63 6.77 -7.31
N PRO A 17 -7.22 7.83 -6.59
CA PRO A 17 -6.69 7.70 -5.24
C PRO A 17 -7.72 7.20 -4.22
N ALA A 18 -9.00 7.56 -4.40
CA ALA A 18 -10.02 7.36 -3.37
C ALA A 18 -10.27 5.88 -3.07
N ALA A 19 -10.19 5.04 -4.11
CA ALA A 19 -10.33 3.59 -3.99
C ALA A 19 -8.99 2.84 -3.90
N SER A 20 -7.88 3.44 -4.35
CA SER A 20 -6.65 2.68 -4.62
C SER A 20 -5.51 2.97 -3.64
N PHE A 21 -5.51 4.10 -2.92
CA PHE A 21 -4.36 4.51 -2.11
C PHE A 21 -4.64 4.35 -0.61
N MET A 22 -3.65 3.82 0.10
CA MET A 22 -3.67 3.66 1.55
C MET A 22 -2.40 4.28 2.15
N LYS A 23 -2.54 4.96 3.30
CA LYS A 23 -1.41 5.47 4.11
C LYS A 23 -0.36 6.27 3.31
N THR A 24 -0.76 7.12 2.35
CA THR A 24 0.16 7.95 1.53
C THR A 24 0.65 9.23 2.23
N ASN A 25 0.00 9.63 3.33
CA ASN A 25 0.43 10.78 4.13
C ASN A 25 1.72 10.44 4.90
N ILE A 26 2.74 11.31 4.80
CA ILE A 26 3.97 11.16 5.59
C ILE A 26 3.68 11.53 7.04
N LEU A 27 3.95 10.58 7.95
CA LEU A 27 3.85 10.79 9.39
C LEU A 27 5.24 10.58 10.03
N PRO A 28 5.70 11.47 10.93
CA PRO A 28 7.00 11.33 11.59
C PRO A 28 7.19 10.03 12.38
N ASP A 29 6.10 9.43 12.84
CA ASP A 29 6.05 8.19 13.63
C ASP A 29 5.37 7.04 12.88
N PHE A 30 5.14 7.19 11.57
CA PHE A 30 4.40 6.23 10.73
C PHE A 30 2.99 5.88 11.25
N GLY A 31 2.37 6.77 12.05
CA GLY A 31 1.08 6.50 12.69
C GLY A 31 1.18 5.57 13.91
N GLY A 32 2.39 5.42 14.49
CA GLY A 32 2.67 4.53 15.61
C GLY A 32 2.89 3.07 15.21
N GLU A 33 2.99 2.79 13.91
CA GLU A 33 3.19 1.45 13.35
C GLU A 33 4.63 1.24 12.87
N HIS A 34 5.03 -0.03 12.74
CA HIS A 34 6.33 -0.37 12.16
C HIS A 34 6.22 -0.42 10.62
N PRO A 35 6.97 0.39 9.87
CA PRO A 35 6.87 0.44 8.41
C PRO A 35 7.65 -0.72 7.77
N ASP A 36 7.19 -1.95 7.97
CA ASP A 36 7.80 -3.17 7.41
C ASP A 36 6.75 -4.00 6.64
N PRO A 37 6.91 -4.23 5.33
CA PRO A 37 5.89 -4.83 4.48
C PRO A 37 5.89 -6.36 4.63
N ASN A 38 5.25 -6.86 5.69
CA ASN A 38 5.00 -8.28 5.90
C ASN A 38 3.56 -8.55 6.35
N LEU A 39 3.12 -9.82 6.35
CA LEU A 39 1.75 -10.21 6.68
C LEU A 39 1.29 -9.81 8.09
N THR A 40 2.23 -9.56 9.00
CA THR A 40 1.92 -9.16 10.37
C THR A 40 1.62 -7.66 10.46
N TYR A 41 2.38 -6.81 9.76
CA TYR A 41 2.22 -5.36 9.83
C TYR A 41 1.35 -4.77 8.70
N ALA A 42 1.30 -5.40 7.52
CA ALA A 42 0.45 -5.00 6.40
C ALA A 42 -0.96 -5.64 6.46
N LYS A 43 -1.48 -5.84 7.67
CA LYS A 43 -2.75 -6.52 7.90
C LYS A 43 -3.93 -5.83 7.19
N ASP A 44 -3.96 -4.50 7.23
CA ASP A 44 -5.01 -3.70 6.58
C ASP A 44 -5.06 -3.96 5.07
N LEU A 45 -3.88 -4.07 4.42
CA LEU A 45 -3.77 -4.37 3.00
C LEU A 45 -4.26 -5.81 2.71
N VAL A 46 -3.85 -6.78 3.53
CA VAL A 46 -4.29 -8.17 3.38
C VAL A 46 -5.79 -8.31 3.55
N GLU A 47 -6.40 -7.61 4.52
CA GLU A 47 -7.85 -7.61 4.73
C GLU A 47 -8.60 -6.97 3.56
N ALA A 48 -8.11 -5.85 3.01
CA ALA A 48 -8.68 -5.23 1.81
C ALA A 48 -8.62 -6.17 0.60
N MET A 49 -7.47 -6.81 0.36
CA MET A 49 -7.27 -7.73 -0.76
C MET A 49 -8.12 -9.01 -0.64
N LYS A 50 -8.40 -9.48 0.59
CA LYS A 50 -9.28 -10.63 0.84
C LYS A 50 -10.74 -10.39 0.44
N GLY A 51 -11.19 -9.13 0.43
CA GLY A 51 -12.53 -8.76 -0.02
C GLY A 51 -12.82 -9.17 -1.46
N GLY A 52 -11.77 -9.26 -2.29
CA GLY A 52 -11.88 -9.69 -3.69
C GLY A 52 -12.26 -8.57 -4.66
N ASP A 53 -12.35 -7.33 -4.18
CA ASP A 53 -12.60 -6.13 -5.01
C ASP A 53 -11.35 -5.65 -5.77
N PHE A 54 -10.18 -6.18 -5.39
CA PHE A 54 -8.88 -5.78 -5.92
C PHE A 54 -8.10 -6.99 -6.45
N ASP A 55 -7.51 -6.84 -7.63
CA ASP A 55 -6.68 -7.87 -8.27
C ASP A 55 -5.19 -7.77 -7.89
N PHE A 56 -4.75 -6.58 -7.48
CA PHE A 56 -3.36 -6.27 -7.16
C PHE A 56 -3.26 -5.34 -5.95
N GLY A 57 -2.39 -5.67 -5.01
CA GLY A 57 -2.06 -4.85 -3.85
C GLY A 57 -0.56 -4.81 -3.61
N ALA A 58 -0.07 -3.68 -3.09
CA ALA A 58 1.34 -3.53 -2.75
C ALA A 58 1.51 -2.73 -1.45
N ALA A 59 2.50 -3.11 -0.64
CA ALA A 59 2.98 -2.35 0.51
C ALA A 59 4.47 -2.08 0.38
N PHE A 60 4.94 -0.96 0.92
CA PHE A 60 6.33 -0.54 0.91
C PHE A 60 6.81 -0.28 2.34
N ASP A 61 8.10 -0.39 2.59
CA ASP A 61 8.70 0.11 3.84
C ASP A 61 8.94 1.62 3.84
N GLY A 62 9.52 2.12 4.93
CA GLY A 62 9.62 3.55 5.22
C GLY A 62 10.43 4.35 4.21
N ASP A 63 11.59 3.84 3.83
CA ASP A 63 12.47 4.40 2.79
C ASP A 63 12.14 3.89 1.38
N GLY A 64 11.39 2.79 1.27
CA GLY A 64 10.76 2.35 0.04
C GLY A 64 11.65 1.48 -0.84
N ASP A 65 12.68 0.84 -0.27
CA ASP A 65 13.55 -0.11 -0.97
C ASP A 65 13.01 -1.56 -0.91
N ARG A 66 12.06 -1.85 -0.01
CA ARG A 66 11.36 -3.13 0.08
C ARG A 66 9.89 -3.00 -0.28
N ASN A 67 9.36 -4.06 -0.88
CA ASN A 67 7.96 -4.15 -1.25
C ASN A 67 7.39 -5.55 -0.99
N MET A 68 6.12 -5.59 -0.58
CA MET A 68 5.28 -6.79 -0.57
C MET A 68 4.24 -6.64 -1.67
N ILE A 69 4.05 -7.69 -2.46
CA ILE A 69 3.05 -7.75 -3.53
C ILE A 69 2.01 -8.82 -3.17
N LEU A 70 0.74 -8.48 -3.34
CA LEU A 70 -0.40 -9.39 -3.15
C LEU A 70 -1.21 -9.48 -4.44
N GLY A 71 -1.58 -10.69 -4.82
CA GLY A 71 -2.57 -10.95 -5.86
C GLY A 71 -4.00 -10.97 -5.32
N ALA A 72 -4.95 -11.13 -6.23
CA ALA A 72 -6.38 -11.25 -5.93
C ALA A 72 -6.66 -12.22 -4.77
N LYS A 73 -7.59 -11.85 -3.88
CA LYS A 73 -7.96 -12.62 -2.68
C LYS A 73 -6.79 -12.89 -1.73
N ALA A 74 -5.83 -11.95 -1.67
CA ALA A 74 -4.61 -12.04 -0.88
C ALA A 74 -3.77 -13.30 -1.17
N PHE A 75 -3.59 -13.61 -2.45
CA PHE A 75 -2.65 -14.63 -2.90
C PHE A 75 -1.20 -14.09 -2.81
N PHE A 76 -0.29 -14.85 -2.21
CA PHE A 76 1.14 -14.50 -2.05
C PHE A 76 2.02 -15.73 -1.97
#